data_AF-A0A537CED7-F1
#
_entry.id   AF-A0A537CED7-F1
#
_cell.length_a   1.000
_cell.length_b   1.000
_cell.length_c   1.000
_cell.angle_alpha   90.00
_cell.angle_beta   90.00
_cell.angle_gamma   90.00
#
_symmetry.space_group_name_H-M   'P 1'
#
loop_
_entity.id
_entity.type
_entity.pdbx_description
1 polymer ?
#
loop_
_entity_poly.entity_id
_entity_poly.type
_entity_poly.pdbx_seq_one_letter_code
_entity_poly.pdbx_strand_id
1 'polypeptide(L)'
;MNLALQGRLKPVLTVLGWATSSAALTLAMIFLGYLLPKNINGGGGLYGSVISASQIPLWIFYVANFSLCVLATVMISDMSRSLLSFFASYFVAAVITVTILSLPDYFGCCGGALQGAAVSWTFVALFPYLFLIELAGTFTGIGLAEHFL
;
A
#
# COMPACT_ATOMS: atom_id res chain seq x y z
N MET A 1 23.51 19.33 -14.85
CA MET A 1 22.81 18.69 -13.71
C MET A 1 23.65 17.49 -13.28
N ASN A 2 24.13 17.43 -12.04
CA ASN A 2 25.19 16.51 -11.60
C ASN A 2 24.76 15.04 -11.66
N LEU A 3 25.49 14.20 -12.41
CA LEU A 3 25.26 12.75 -12.57
C LEU A 3 25.23 12.00 -11.21
N ALA A 4 26.04 12.46 -10.24
CA ALA A 4 26.06 11.91 -8.89
C ALA A 4 24.74 12.13 -8.11
N LEU A 5 24.01 13.20 -8.42
CA LEU A 5 22.74 13.52 -7.78
C LEU A 5 21.60 12.66 -8.33
N GLN A 6 21.60 12.40 -9.65
CA GLN A 6 20.64 11.49 -10.29
C GLN A 6 20.74 10.06 -9.76
N GLY A 7 21.96 9.56 -9.50
CA GLY A 7 22.17 8.22 -8.96
C GLY A 7 21.57 8.00 -7.56
N ARG A 8 21.46 9.06 -6.74
CA ARG A 8 20.84 9.01 -5.41
C ARG A 8 19.36 9.36 -5.41
N LEU A 9 18.91 10.24 -6.31
CA LEU A 9 17.52 10.69 -6.36
C LEU A 9 16.58 9.63 -6.95
N LYS A 10 17.05 8.90 -7.96
CA LYS A 10 16.27 7.88 -8.67
C LYS A 10 15.64 6.84 -7.73
N PRO A 11 16.38 6.15 -6.84
CA PRO A 11 15.77 5.16 -5.94
C PRO A 11 14.77 5.81 -4.99
N VAL A 12 15.08 6.99 -4.44
CA VAL A 12 14.16 7.69 -3.50
C VAL A 12 12.84 8.03 -4.18
N LEU A 13 12.87 8.55 -5.40
CA LEU A 13 11.68 8.85 -6.20
C LEU A 13 10.88 7.57 -6.52
N THR A 14 11.57 6.47 -6.84
CA THR A 14 10.91 5.18 -7.08
C THR A 14 10.20 4.67 -5.81
N VAL A 15 10.84 4.78 -4.64
CA VAL A 15 10.22 4.38 -3.36
C VAL A 15 9.00 5.24 -3.04
N LEU A 16 9.11 6.56 -3.21
CA LEU A 16 7.98 7.47 -2.98
C LEU A 16 6.84 7.18 -3.94
N GLY A 17 7.12 7.02 -5.24
CA GLY A 17 6.11 6.70 -6.25
C GLY A 17 5.41 5.37 -5.96
N TRP A 18 6.17 4.35 -5.57
CA TRP A 18 5.65 3.05 -5.14
C TRP A 18 4.74 3.19 -3.92
N ALA A 19 5.21 3.87 -2.86
CA ALA A 19 4.44 4.09 -1.64
C ALA A 19 3.14 4.87 -1.89
N THR A 20 3.18 5.91 -2.73
CA THR A 20 1.97 6.67 -3.07
C THR A 20 0.97 5.86 -3.89
N SER A 21 1.46 4.98 -4.77
CA SER A 21 0.59 4.15 -5.60
C SER A 21 -0.09 3.06 -4.78
N SER A 22 0.64 2.39 -3.88
CA SER A 22 0.06 1.39 -2.97
C SER A 22 -0.90 2.05 -1.98
N ALA A 23 -0.56 3.24 -1.46
CA ALA A 23 -1.48 4.03 -0.62
C ALA A 23 -2.76 4.43 -1.37
N ALA A 24 -2.66 4.86 -2.62
CA ALA A 24 -3.83 5.25 -3.41
C ALA A 24 -4.76 4.05 -3.69
N LEU A 25 -4.20 2.90 -4.06
CA LEU A 25 -4.97 1.67 -4.29
C LEU A 25 -5.63 1.16 -3.01
N THR A 26 -4.91 1.19 -1.88
CA THR A 26 -5.45 0.76 -0.59
C THR A 26 -6.58 1.69 -0.12
N LEU A 27 -6.39 3.01 -0.21
CA LEU A 27 -7.45 3.98 0.11
C LEU A 27 -8.68 3.82 -0.77
N ALA A 28 -8.50 3.63 -2.09
CA ALA A 28 -9.62 3.38 -2.99
C ALA A 28 -10.44 2.15 -2.57
N MET A 29 -9.77 1.05 -2.23
CA MET A 29 -10.44 -0.18 -1.80
C MET A 29 -11.04 -0.11 -0.40
N ILE A 30 -10.48 0.72 0.49
CA ILE A 30 -11.09 1.06 1.78
C ILE A 30 -12.36 1.89 1.54
N PHE A 31 -12.32 2.96 0.74
CA PHE A 31 -13.52 3.77 0.47
C PHE A 31 -14.62 3.02 -0.29
N LEU A 32 -14.26 2.03 -1.11
CA LEU A 32 -15.23 1.18 -1.81
C LEU A 32 -15.88 0.11 -0.91
N GLY A 33 -15.42 -0.09 0.33
CA GLY A 33 -15.97 -1.11 1.21
C GLY A 33 -15.19 -2.42 1.26
N TYR A 34 -14.32 -2.71 0.28
CA TYR A 34 -13.76 -4.05 0.11
C TYR A 34 -12.72 -4.45 1.18
N LEU A 35 -12.03 -3.47 1.75
CA LEU A 35 -11.01 -3.67 2.79
C LEU A 35 -11.46 -3.24 4.20
N LEU A 36 -12.74 -2.89 4.37
CA LEU A 36 -13.26 -2.58 5.70
C LEU A 36 -13.44 -3.85 6.54
N PRO A 37 -13.19 -3.78 7.86
CA PRO A 37 -13.44 -4.90 8.74
C PRO A 37 -14.93 -5.25 8.73
N LYS A 38 -15.23 -6.55 8.59
CA LYS A 38 -16.60 -7.11 8.65
C LYS A 38 -17.26 -7.00 10.03
N ASN A 39 -16.60 -6.36 11.00
CA ASN A 39 -17.09 -6.21 12.36
C ASN A 39 -17.92 -4.92 12.51
N ILE A 40 -19.11 -5.07 13.09
CA ILE A 40 -20.09 -4.00 13.30
C ILE A 40 -19.58 -2.98 14.34
N ASN A 41 -18.78 -3.42 15.32
CA ASN A 41 -18.24 -2.54 16.38
C ASN A 41 -17.12 -1.61 15.90
N GLY A 42 -16.56 -1.83 14.70
CA GLY A 42 -15.46 -1.04 14.11
C GLY A 42 -15.87 -0.18 12.92
N GLY A 43 -17.17 0.03 12.70
CA GLY A 43 -17.71 0.97 11.70
C GLY A 43 -17.77 0.45 10.25
N GLY A 44 -17.32 -0.78 9.96
CA GLY A 44 -17.31 -1.33 8.59
C GLY A 44 -18.52 -2.19 8.20
N GLY A 45 -19.23 -2.77 9.18
CA GLY A 45 -20.11 -3.93 8.98
C GLY A 45 -21.45 -3.73 8.23
N LEU A 46 -21.77 -2.56 7.70
CA LEU A 46 -23.11 -2.26 7.16
C LEU A 46 -23.17 -2.00 5.65
N TYR A 47 -22.03 -1.92 4.96
CA TYR A 47 -22.04 -1.72 3.51
C TYR A 47 -22.29 -3.04 2.76
N GLY A 48 -23.12 -3.00 1.71
CA GLY A 48 -23.40 -4.18 0.88
C GLY A 48 -22.14 -4.79 0.24
N SER A 49 -21.12 -3.97 -0.03
CA SER A 49 -19.79 -4.40 -0.49
C SER A 49 -18.93 -5.09 0.56
N VAL A 50 -19.30 -5.02 1.85
CA VAL A 50 -18.63 -5.73 2.97
C VAL A 50 -19.29 -7.08 3.23
N ILE A 51 -20.62 -7.14 3.08
CA ILE A 51 -21.45 -8.33 3.36
C ILE A 51 -21.51 -9.28 2.16
N SER A 52 -21.50 -8.76 0.94
CA SER A 52 -21.50 -9.53 -0.32
C SER A 52 -20.46 -8.99 -1.30
N ALA A 53 -19.22 -8.89 -0.82
CA ALA A 53 -18.08 -8.46 -1.62
C ALA A 53 -17.87 -9.40 -2.84
N SER A 54 -17.98 -8.86 -4.06
CA SER A 54 -17.44 -9.56 -5.23
C SER A 54 -15.93 -9.77 -5.03
N GLN A 55 -15.46 -10.99 -5.28
CA GLN A 55 -14.03 -11.31 -5.14
C GLN A 55 -13.18 -10.67 -6.24
N ILE A 56 -13.77 -10.39 -7.40
CA ILE A 56 -13.08 -9.86 -8.59
C ILE A 56 -12.27 -8.57 -8.30
N PRO A 57 -12.84 -7.51 -7.71
CA PRO A 57 -12.09 -6.29 -7.41
C PRO A 57 -10.93 -6.54 -6.43
N LEU A 58 -11.09 -7.40 -5.44
CA LEU A 58 -10.01 -7.77 -4.52
C LEU A 58 -8.83 -8.41 -5.26
N TRP A 59 -9.09 -9.33 -6.19
CA TRP A 59 -8.04 -9.91 -7.02
C TRP A 59 -7.33 -8.87 -7.88
N ILE A 60 -8.07 -7.95 -8.51
CA ILE A 60 -7.48 -6.87 -9.32
C ILE A 60 -6.56 -6.00 -8.46
N PHE A 61 -6.98 -5.66 -7.24
CA PHE A 61 -6.15 -4.89 -6.31
C PHE A 61 -4.86 -5.61 -5.93
N TYR A 62 -4.92 -6.90 -5.64
CA TYR A 62 -3.73 -7.68 -5.30
C TYR A 62 -2.77 -7.82 -6.48
N VAL A 63 -3.29 -8.08 -7.68
CA VAL A 63 -2.48 -8.15 -8.91
C VAL A 63 -1.85 -6.79 -9.23
N ALA A 64 -2.59 -5.69 -9.07
CA ALA A 64 -2.07 -4.34 -9.30
C ALA A 64 -0.91 -4.00 -8.36
N ASN A 65 -1.04 -4.29 -7.06
CA ASN A 65 0.06 -4.07 -6.11
C ASN A 65 1.25 -4.99 -6.39
N PHE A 66 1.01 -6.26 -6.73
CA PHE A 66 2.07 -7.18 -7.14
C PHE A 66 2.86 -6.63 -8.34
N SER A 67 2.17 -6.19 -9.40
CA SER A 67 2.81 -5.62 -10.59
C SER A 67 3.58 -4.32 -10.28
N LEU A 68 3.05 -3.46 -9.41
CA LEU A 68 3.75 -2.25 -8.96
C LEU A 68 5.06 -2.59 -8.22
N CYS A 69 5.04 -3.61 -7.36
CA CYS A 69 6.24 -4.05 -6.64
C CYS A 69 7.30 -4.62 -7.57
N VAL A 70 6.89 -5.45 -8.54
CA VAL A 70 7.80 -5.98 -9.57
C VAL A 70 8.42 -4.83 -10.37
N LEU A 71 7.62 -3.85 -10.80
CA LEU A 71 8.13 -2.72 -11.57
C LEU A 71 9.09 -1.84 -10.76
N ALA A 72 8.75 -1.56 -9.49
CA ALA A 72 9.59 -0.74 -8.61
C ALA A 72 10.95 -1.41 -8.33
N THR A 73 10.97 -2.72 -8.12
CA THR A 73 12.21 -3.47 -7.86
C THR A 73 13.09 -3.59 -9.09
N VAL A 74 12.50 -3.84 -10.27
CA VAL A 74 13.26 -3.83 -11.55
C VAL A 74 13.91 -2.47 -11.80
N MET A 75 13.27 -1.37 -11.42
CA MET A 75 13.84 -0.02 -11.56
C MET A 75 15.01 0.28 -10.60
N ILE A 76 15.07 -0.40 -9.45
CA ILE A 76 16.13 -0.24 -8.44
C ILE A 76 17.35 -1.11 -8.77
N SER A 77 17.15 -2.26 -9.42
CA SER A 77 18.17 -3.19 -9.94
C SER A 77 19.18 -3.75 -8.92
N ASP A 78 19.18 -3.29 -7.67
CA ASP A 78 20.05 -3.76 -6.58
C ASP A 78 19.23 -4.58 -5.57
N MET A 79 19.60 -5.84 -5.32
CA MET A 79 18.87 -6.74 -4.40
C MET A 79 18.68 -6.14 -2.99
N SER A 80 19.78 -5.69 -2.37
CA SER A 80 19.77 -5.16 -1.00
C SER A 80 18.96 -3.87 -0.88
N ARG A 81 19.03 -2.99 -1.89
CA ARG A 81 18.26 -1.75 -1.93
C ARG A 81 16.78 -2.01 -2.22
N SER A 82 16.45 -2.95 -3.08
CA SER A 82 15.06 -3.35 -3.37
C SER A 82 14.37 -3.86 -2.11
N LEU A 83 15.04 -4.70 -1.32
CA LEU A 83 14.48 -5.26 -0.10
C LEU A 83 14.31 -4.20 1.00
N LEU A 84 15.28 -3.29 1.15
CA LEU A 84 15.16 -2.16 2.09
C LEU A 84 14.09 -1.16 1.64
N SER A 85 13.98 -0.95 0.33
CA SER A 85 12.99 -0.06 -0.28
C SER A 85 11.56 -0.56 -0.11
N PHE A 86 11.36 -1.87 -0.07
CA PHE A 86 10.07 -2.48 0.24
C PHE A 86 9.58 -2.09 1.63
N PHE A 87 10.41 -2.26 2.66
CA PHE A 87 10.01 -1.87 4.02
C PHE A 87 9.77 -0.36 4.14
N ALA A 88 10.60 0.45 3.47
CA ALA A 88 10.43 1.89 3.44
C ALA A 88 9.13 2.30 2.71
N SER A 89 8.85 1.75 1.53
CA SER A 89 7.64 2.07 0.76
C SER A 89 6.38 1.63 1.49
N TYR A 90 6.41 0.43 2.07
CA TYR A 90 5.29 -0.12 2.82
C TYR A 90 4.99 0.69 4.08
N PHE A 91 6.02 1.10 4.83
CA PHE A 91 5.83 1.99 5.99
C PHE A 91 5.29 3.36 5.58
N VAL A 92 5.83 3.96 4.52
CA VAL A 92 5.35 5.25 4.01
C VAL A 92 3.89 5.14 3.54
N ALA A 93 3.52 4.04 2.87
CA ALA A 93 2.14 3.79 2.47
C ALA A 93 1.20 3.67 3.67
N ALA A 94 1.64 3.01 4.75
CA ALA A 94 0.89 2.93 6.01
C ALA A 94 0.69 4.32 6.65
N VAL A 95 1.72 5.17 6.65
CA VAL A 95 1.60 6.53 7.18
C VAL A 95 0.64 7.38 6.34
N ILE A 96 0.72 7.29 5.00
CA ILE A 96 -0.16 8.03 4.09
C ILE A 96 -1.63 7.61 4.31
N THR A 97 -1.89 6.31 4.36
CA THR A 97 -3.25 5.75 4.54
C THR A 97 -3.87 6.17 5.87
N VAL A 98 -3.15 6.05 7.00
CA VAL A 98 -3.64 6.52 8.32
C VAL A 98 -3.91 8.03 8.30
N THR A 99 -3.00 8.82 7.71
CA THR A 99 -3.14 10.28 7.68
C THR A 99 -4.38 10.70 6.90
N ILE A 100 -4.66 10.05 5.77
CA ILE A 100 -5.84 10.37 4.95
C ILE A 100 -7.14 9.89 5.61
N LEU A 101 -7.12 8.75 6.30
CA LEU A 101 -8.31 8.25 7.01
C LEU A 101 -8.63 9.05 8.28
N SER A 102 -7.62 9.59 8.96
CA SER A 102 -7.78 10.46 10.14
C SER A 102 -8.02 11.93 9.80
N LEU A 103 -7.85 12.34 8.53
CA LEU A 103 -8.10 13.70 8.05
C LEU A 103 -9.41 14.33 8.57
N PRO A 104 -10.59 13.69 8.43
CA PRO A 104 -11.86 14.25 8.90
C PRO A 104 -11.92 14.48 10.42
N ASP A 105 -11.11 13.76 11.21
CA ASP A 105 -11.04 13.93 12.66
C ASP A 105 -10.29 15.22 13.03
N TYR A 106 -9.25 15.57 12.26
CA TYR A 106 -8.56 16.87 12.41
C TYR A 106 -9.47 18.06 12.08
N PHE A 107 -10.50 17.85 11.25
CA PHE A 107 -11.54 18.86 10.98
C PHE A 107 -12.64 18.89 12.05
N GLY A 108 -12.52 18.11 13.13
CA GLY A 108 -13.39 18.17 14.30
C GLY A 108 -14.74 17.47 14.15
N CYS A 109 -14.92 16.66 13.11
CA CYS A 109 -16.22 16.07 12.80
C CYS A 109 -16.61 14.90 13.74
N CYS A 110 -15.64 14.18 14.32
CA CYS A 110 -15.91 12.85 14.93
C CYS A 110 -15.17 12.52 16.23
N GLY A 111 -14.57 13.49 16.93
CA GLY A 111 -14.12 13.36 18.32
C GLY A 111 -13.19 12.18 18.64
N GLY A 112 -12.30 11.79 17.71
CA GLY A 112 -11.31 10.73 17.93
C GLY A 112 -11.76 9.32 17.52
N ALA A 113 -13.04 9.11 17.22
CA ALA A 113 -13.56 7.79 16.84
C ALA A 113 -13.05 7.33 15.47
N LEU A 114 -12.81 8.29 14.55
CA LEU A 114 -12.28 8.00 13.23
C LEU A 114 -10.78 7.70 13.28
N GLN A 115 -10.04 8.29 14.21
CA GLN A 115 -8.62 7.96 14.40
C GLN A 115 -8.43 6.50 14.85
N GLY A 116 -9.24 6.01 15.78
CA GLY A 116 -9.21 4.60 16.20
C GLY A 116 -9.58 3.64 15.08
N ALA A 117 -10.62 3.98 14.31
CA ALA A 117 -11.05 3.20 13.15
C ALA A 117 -9.99 3.18 12.04
N ALA A 118 -9.38 4.33 11.73
CA ALA A 118 -8.33 4.48 10.72
C ALA A 118 -7.15 3.53 10.95
N VAL A 119 -6.67 3.42 12.19
CA VAL A 119 -5.60 2.49 12.55
C VAL A 119 -6.05 1.06 12.30
N SER A 120 -7.23 0.67 12.79
CA SER A 120 -7.74 -0.70 12.62
C SER A 120 -7.94 -1.08 11.14
N TRP A 121 -8.48 -0.18 10.32
CA TRP A 121 -8.73 -0.40 8.90
C TRP A 121 -7.43 -0.50 8.12
N THR A 122 -6.44 0.33 8.48
CA THR A 122 -5.12 0.28 7.86
C THR A 122 -4.42 -1.05 8.16
N PHE A 123 -4.49 -1.53 9.41
CA PHE A 123 -3.94 -2.84 9.76
C PHE A 123 -4.64 -3.99 9.02
N VAL A 124 -5.96 -3.97 8.88
CA VAL A 124 -6.71 -5.00 8.14
C VAL A 124 -6.42 -4.96 6.64
N ALA A 125 -6.25 -3.76 6.07
CA ALA A 125 -5.97 -3.57 4.65
C ALA A 125 -4.54 -3.98 4.27
N LEU A 126 -3.57 -3.64 5.12
CA LEU A 126 -2.15 -3.84 4.85
C LEU A 126 -1.66 -5.22 5.31
N PHE A 127 -2.14 -5.73 6.45
CA PHE A 127 -1.69 -7.00 7.04
C PHE A 127 -2.78 -8.08 7.06
N PRO A 128 -2.43 -9.36 6.84
CA PRO A 128 -1.13 -9.88 6.40
C PRO A 128 -1.01 -10.02 4.86
N TYR A 129 -2.13 -9.97 4.14
CA TYR A 129 -2.17 -10.40 2.74
C TYR A 129 -1.42 -9.47 1.80
N LEU A 130 -1.63 -8.15 1.91
CA LEU A 130 -0.95 -7.19 1.04
C LEU A 130 0.57 -7.23 1.27
N PHE A 131 1.01 -7.31 2.54
CA PHE A 131 2.43 -7.49 2.87
C PHE A 131 3.06 -8.68 2.14
N LEU A 132 2.42 -9.86 2.19
CA LEU A 132 2.95 -11.06 1.55
C LEU A 132 2.99 -10.94 0.03
N ILE A 133 1.99 -10.29 -0.57
CA ILE A 133 1.88 -10.11 -2.02
C ILE A 133 2.92 -9.12 -2.53
N GLU A 134 3.11 -8.00 -1.85
CA GLU A 134 4.13 -7.03 -2.20
C GLU A 134 5.54 -7.60 -1.98
N LEU A 135 5.76 -8.38 -0.93
CA LEU A 135 7.01 -9.09 -0.70
C LEU A 135 7.29 -10.13 -1.80
N ALA A 136 6.29 -10.92 -2.20
CA ALA A 136 6.42 -11.86 -3.31
C ALA A 136 6.70 -11.16 -4.64
N GLY A 137 6.06 -10.01 -4.89
CA GLY A 137 6.35 -9.18 -6.06
C GLY A 137 7.77 -8.61 -6.03
N THR A 138 8.25 -8.23 -4.85
CA THR A 138 9.62 -7.74 -4.64
C THR A 138 10.65 -8.81 -4.99
N PHE A 139 10.49 -10.05 -4.50
CA PHE A 139 11.36 -11.16 -4.86
C PHE A 139 11.31 -11.50 -6.34
N THR A 140 10.11 -11.49 -6.93
CA THR A 140 9.93 -11.74 -8.37
C THR A 140 10.66 -10.70 -9.22
N GLY A 141 10.55 -9.41 -8.86
CA GLY A 141 11.22 -8.34 -9.58
C GLY A 141 12.73 -8.30 -9.35
N ILE A 142 13.22 -8.71 -8.18
CA ILE A 142 14.66 -8.94 -7.96
C ILE A 142 15.17 -10.04 -8.92
N GLY A 143 14.50 -11.20 -8.97
CA GLY A 143 14.90 -12.28 -9.86
C GLY A 143 14.84 -11.90 -11.34
N LEU A 144 13.87 -11.08 -11.76
CA LEU A 144 13.83 -10.51 -13.10
C LEU A 144 15.00 -9.55 -13.34
N ALA A 145 15.30 -8.67 -12.39
CA ALA A 145 16.40 -7.71 -12.52
C ALA A 145 17.74 -8.42 -12.69
N GLU A 146 18.00 -9.50 -11.96
CA GLU A 146 19.22 -10.31 -12.07
C GLU A 146 19.35 -11.07 -13.39
N HIS A 147 18.24 -11.37 -14.07
CA HIS A 147 18.28 -12.04 -15.38
C HIS A 147 18.46 -11.07 -16.55
N PHE A 148 18.02 -9.81 -16.42
CA PHE A 148 18.06 -8.81 -17.49
C PHE A 148 19.27 -7.85 -17.43
N LEU A 149 20.00 -7.79 -16.31
CA LEU A 149 21.20 -6.96 -16.11
C LEU A 149 22.42 -7.83 -15.82
#